data_AF-A0A7S0TW99-F1
#
_entry.id   AF-A0A7S0TW99-F1
#
_cell.length_a   1.000
_cell.length_b   1.000
_cell.length_c   1.000
_cell.angle_alpha   90.00
_cell.angle_beta   90.00
_cell.angle_gamma   90.00
#
_symmetry.space_group_name_H-M   'P 1'
#
loop_
_entity.id
_entity.type
_entity.pdbx_description
1 polymer ?
#
loop_
_entity_poly.entity_id
_entity_poly.type
_entity_poly.pdbx_seq_one_letter_code
_entity_poly.pdbx_strand_id
1 'polypeptide(L)'
;RRRRGILTGVLTDLGVGPKLVDGIEGELTFEMFHSEVEKEREVTLKKQALSSADLGRLVAECVPGGCTEHPLEGLEAMSSEEVEKLCLGSVLPRVREGLARLQTDLMKMTRTRLDAVGDEKEAGNDKFAVDAIRVAQFGGLEDFHKGIADKIGLPNARLMEGMEAEHCRRSDSIDEFKPGNYNTITTSTTEWLVVTDVNKGQEASESPRRRVRPVDEVMTDDIVDKAKLREEEVIALMLYTGPMFYKYNAVLRGFPESTIESLHGNMYTTTIYCIVSGIIKLSKVMELPEGRKVYRGLSGMELPEAFTTADECGVRGGVEFAMMSTTQDRSVALQYAGTYIPTIFEIAVGGVDRGASLKFLSQYPDEDEILFPPRSYLEVINGAPRMEAGPDGRTVRVVELQVNANLMSSTIEEIEGRRRQLFLSAAGNSVLEIKGKLRDELVSERVNEVLSHRGYDKQNNMHKVVADSITKEAEEWLEGYKTVGREWYNEEQQYARALRELTALETFAVGKFECWIDGTSGLTAADLSGEGMEQVNRRVRAEKRRKLKEICESEGGGGEKEKEVRELALELCKRRGIVIEGVNEPNGVLGEPG
;
A
#
# COMPACT_ATOMS: atom_id res chain seq x y z
N ARG A 1 34.30 -26.82 48.51
CA ARG A 1 35.61 -26.12 48.44
C ARG A 1 36.27 -26.21 47.05
N ARG A 2 36.54 -27.39 46.46
CA ARG A 2 37.12 -27.52 45.09
C ARG A 2 36.30 -26.84 43.96
N ARG A 3 34.97 -27.02 43.93
CA ARG A 3 34.08 -26.35 42.95
C ARG A 3 34.03 -24.83 43.11
N ARG A 4 34.11 -24.33 44.35
CA ARG A 4 34.11 -22.89 44.67
C ARG A 4 35.38 -22.23 44.16
N GLY A 5 36.55 -22.86 44.35
CA GLY A 5 37.83 -22.35 43.82
C GLY A 5 37.91 -22.30 42.29
N ILE A 6 37.31 -23.27 41.59
CA ILE A 6 37.23 -23.26 40.12
C ILE A 6 36.31 -22.14 39.64
N LEU A 7 35.14 -21.96 40.27
CA LEU A 7 34.21 -20.89 39.93
C LEU A 7 34.82 -19.50 40.18
N THR A 8 35.52 -19.33 41.32
CA THR A 8 36.26 -18.09 41.60
C THR A 8 37.37 -17.86 40.59
N GLY A 9 38.08 -18.90 40.14
CA GLY A 9 39.08 -18.81 39.07
C GLY A 9 38.48 -18.33 37.74
N VAL A 10 37.38 -18.96 37.30
CA VAL A 10 36.68 -18.58 36.05
C VAL A 10 36.13 -17.16 36.13
N LEU A 11 35.55 -16.74 37.25
CA LEU A 11 35.04 -15.37 37.43
C LEU A 11 36.18 -14.34 37.43
N THR A 12 37.33 -14.69 38.00
CA THR A 12 38.53 -13.83 37.98
C THR A 12 39.08 -13.69 36.56
N ASP A 13 39.15 -14.79 35.79
CA ASP A 13 39.57 -14.77 34.38
C ASP A 13 38.60 -14.00 33.48
N LEU A 14 37.30 -13.96 33.84
CA LEU A 14 36.27 -13.17 33.16
C LEU A 14 36.21 -11.69 33.62
N GLY A 15 37.06 -11.30 34.57
CA GLY A 15 37.14 -9.94 35.10
C GLY A 15 36.01 -9.57 36.06
N VAL A 16 35.24 -10.53 36.56
CA VAL A 16 34.10 -10.33 37.48
C VAL A 16 34.58 -10.50 38.92
N GLY A 17 34.27 -9.52 39.78
CA GLY A 17 34.81 -9.46 41.15
C GLY A 17 34.35 -10.61 42.06
N PRO A 18 35.15 -11.02 43.06
CA PRO A 18 34.89 -12.22 43.88
C PRO A 18 33.62 -12.15 44.75
N LYS A 19 32.99 -10.98 44.90
CA LYS A 19 31.81 -10.75 45.74
C LYS A 19 30.56 -11.54 45.30
N LEU A 20 30.48 -11.97 44.03
CA LEU A 20 29.35 -12.76 43.53
C LEU A 20 29.26 -14.15 44.17
N VAL A 21 30.41 -14.72 44.59
CA VAL A 21 30.49 -16.09 45.10
C VAL A 21 30.02 -16.20 46.55
N ASP A 22 30.05 -15.09 47.30
CA ASP A 22 29.73 -15.06 48.74
C ASP A 22 28.20 -14.99 49.00
N GLY A 23 27.40 -14.58 48.01
CA GLY A 23 25.93 -14.49 48.12
C GLY A 23 25.15 -15.72 47.67
N ILE A 24 25.82 -16.73 47.10
CA ILE A 24 25.17 -17.91 46.52
C ILE A 24 25.26 -19.07 47.53
N GLU A 25 24.24 -19.18 48.38
CA GLU A 25 23.96 -20.41 49.14
C GLU A 25 22.86 -21.20 48.42
N GLY A 26 23.24 -22.10 47.51
CA GLY A 26 22.33 -22.98 46.78
C GLY A 26 22.93 -23.57 45.50
N GLU A 27 22.26 -24.54 44.89
CA GLU A 27 22.60 -25.01 43.53
C GLU A 27 22.26 -23.92 42.52
N LEU A 28 23.30 -23.31 41.94
CA LEU A 28 23.16 -22.30 40.91
C LEU A 28 22.92 -22.99 39.56
N THR A 29 21.77 -22.74 38.93
CA THR A 29 21.51 -23.25 37.57
C THR A 29 22.35 -22.49 36.56
N PHE A 30 22.66 -23.13 35.42
CA PHE A 30 23.46 -22.51 34.36
C PHE A 30 22.82 -21.22 33.81
N GLU A 31 21.49 -21.16 33.73
CA GLU A 31 20.76 -19.96 33.31
C GLU A 31 20.91 -18.80 34.30
N MET A 32 20.82 -19.07 35.61
CA MET A 32 21.06 -18.04 36.63
C MET A 32 22.51 -17.57 36.63
N PHE A 33 23.47 -18.48 36.43
CA PHE A 33 24.88 -18.13 36.27
C PHE A 33 25.11 -17.25 35.04
N HIS A 34 24.57 -17.62 33.89
CA HIS A 34 24.78 -16.90 32.63
C HIS A 34 24.15 -15.52 32.65
N SER A 35 22.91 -15.38 33.13
CA SER A 35 22.22 -14.09 33.24
C SER A 35 22.96 -13.11 34.16
N GLU A 36 23.35 -13.58 35.36
CA GLU A 36 23.93 -12.69 36.37
C GLU A 36 25.40 -12.36 36.06
N VAL A 37 26.16 -13.32 35.53
CA VAL A 37 27.59 -13.14 35.20
C VAL A 37 27.79 -12.34 33.93
N GLU A 38 27.01 -12.54 32.86
CA GLU A 38 27.15 -11.71 31.65
C GLU A 38 26.74 -10.27 31.92
N LYS A 39 25.70 -10.03 32.72
CA LYS A 39 25.30 -8.68 33.11
C LYS A 39 26.35 -7.97 33.96
N GLU A 40 26.91 -8.66 34.98
CA GLU A 40 28.01 -8.12 35.80
C GLU A 40 29.31 -7.94 34.99
N ARG A 41 29.61 -8.86 34.06
CA ARG A 41 30.76 -8.76 33.16
C ARG A 41 30.63 -7.59 32.19
N GLU A 42 29.44 -7.39 31.63
CA GLU A 42 29.16 -6.24 30.76
C GLU A 42 29.27 -4.92 31.53
N VAL A 43 28.72 -4.87 32.75
CA VAL A 43 28.86 -3.72 33.65
C VAL A 43 30.33 -3.48 34.01
N THR A 44 31.11 -4.53 34.26
CA THR A 44 32.53 -4.42 34.61
C THR A 44 33.39 -3.99 33.44
N LEU A 45 33.12 -4.50 32.22
CA LEU A 45 33.75 -4.06 30.98
C LEU A 45 33.43 -2.59 30.67
N LYS A 46 32.16 -2.18 30.84
CA LYS A 46 31.75 -0.78 30.69
C LYS A 46 32.45 0.12 31.71
N LYS A 47 32.56 -0.32 32.98
CA LYS A 47 33.32 0.39 34.02
C LYS A 47 34.81 0.46 33.71
N GLN A 48 35.43 -0.62 33.22
CA GLN A 48 36.83 -0.64 32.80
C GLN A 48 37.09 0.31 31.63
N ALA A 49 36.23 0.32 30.61
CA ALA A 49 36.30 1.23 29.48
C ALA A 49 36.16 2.70 29.91
N LEU A 50 35.26 2.98 30.85
CA LEU A 50 35.10 4.31 31.47
C LEU A 50 36.34 4.72 32.29
N SER A 51 37.00 3.78 32.98
CA SER A 51 38.25 4.08 33.69
C SER A 51 39.46 4.24 32.77
N SER A 52 39.49 3.55 31.61
CA SER A 52 40.56 3.72 30.61
C SER A 52 40.41 4.98 29.76
N ALA A 53 39.25 5.64 29.83
CA ALA A 53 38.98 6.91 29.15
C ALA A 53 39.86 8.07 29.63
N ASP A 54 40.47 7.90 30.82
CA ASP A 54 41.33 8.87 31.51
C ASP A 54 40.78 10.31 31.43
N LEU A 55 39.46 10.43 31.66
CA LEU A 55 38.73 11.70 31.56
C LEU A 55 39.32 12.75 32.51
N GLY A 56 39.86 12.32 33.66
CA GLY A 56 40.56 13.18 34.60
C GLY A 56 41.80 13.84 33.99
N ARG A 57 42.61 13.07 33.24
CA ARG A 57 43.75 13.61 32.50
C ARG A 57 43.32 14.56 31.37
N LEU A 58 42.28 14.21 30.60
CA LEU A 58 41.77 15.07 29.53
C LEU A 58 41.28 16.42 30.04
N VAL A 59 40.65 16.43 31.22
CA VAL A 59 40.26 17.66 31.91
C VAL A 59 41.49 18.41 32.42
N ALA A 60 42.46 17.71 33.04
CA ALA A 60 43.70 18.32 33.55
C ALA A 60 44.52 19.02 32.47
N GLU A 61 44.66 18.43 31.28
CA GLU A 61 45.36 19.02 30.12
C GLU A 61 44.70 20.31 29.61
N CYS A 62 43.41 20.51 29.90
CA CYS A 62 42.68 21.71 29.53
C CYS A 62 42.78 22.82 30.59
N VAL A 63 43.23 22.50 31.81
CA VAL A 63 43.39 23.46 32.91
C VAL A 63 44.80 24.07 32.83
N PRO A 64 44.96 25.40 32.85
CA PRO A 64 46.27 26.04 32.77
C PRO A 64 47.19 25.65 33.94
N GLY A 65 48.22 24.84 33.68
CA GLY A 65 49.12 24.31 34.72
C GLY A 65 48.70 22.94 35.28
N GLY A 66 47.53 22.43 34.90
CA GLY A 66 47.04 21.12 35.30
C GLY A 66 47.88 19.97 34.73
N CYS A 67 48.14 18.97 35.56
CA CYS A 67 48.79 17.72 35.17
C CYS A 67 48.13 16.52 35.85
N THR A 68 48.56 15.29 35.51
CA THR A 68 47.97 14.07 36.08
C THR A 68 48.13 13.97 37.60
N GLU A 69 49.15 14.59 38.18
CA GLU A 69 49.40 14.59 39.63
C GLU A 69 48.65 15.73 40.33
N HIS A 70 48.44 16.86 39.65
CA HIS A 70 47.73 18.05 40.14
C HIS A 70 46.74 18.58 39.09
N PRO A 71 45.57 17.93 38.91
CA PRO A 71 44.71 18.14 37.74
C PRO A 71 43.96 19.47 37.70
N LEU A 72 43.93 20.19 38.82
CA LEU A 72 43.23 21.47 38.99
C LEU A 72 44.19 22.62 39.29
N GLU A 73 45.50 22.37 39.20
CA GLU A 73 46.52 23.40 39.43
C GLU A 73 46.32 24.55 38.43
N GLY A 74 46.21 25.76 38.94
CA GLY A 74 45.90 26.97 38.17
C GLY A 74 44.44 27.44 38.23
N LEU A 75 43.47 26.60 38.62
CA LEU A 75 42.08 27.07 38.83
C LEU A 75 41.95 27.99 40.04
N GLU A 76 42.79 27.82 41.06
CA GLU A 76 42.76 28.63 42.29
C GLU A 76 43.03 30.12 42.05
N ALA A 77 43.69 30.45 40.92
CA ALA A 77 43.99 31.82 40.52
C ALA A 77 42.94 32.42 39.56
N MET A 78 41.91 31.66 39.18
CA MET A 78 40.88 32.07 38.22
C MET A 78 39.60 32.55 38.92
N SER A 79 38.92 33.55 38.34
CA SER A 79 37.57 33.94 38.75
C SER A 79 36.51 32.94 38.29
N SER A 80 35.34 32.91 38.95
CA SER A 80 34.25 32.00 38.57
C SER A 80 33.82 32.13 37.11
N GLU A 81 33.84 33.35 36.56
CA GLU A 81 33.50 33.63 35.15
C GLU A 81 34.54 33.03 34.18
N GLU A 82 35.83 33.06 34.55
CA GLU A 82 36.91 32.48 33.75
C GLU A 82 36.87 30.95 33.78
N VAL A 83 36.50 30.36 34.92
CA VAL A 83 36.30 28.91 35.05
C VAL A 83 35.13 28.45 34.19
N GLU A 84 34.00 29.15 34.21
CA GLU A 84 32.84 28.80 33.39
C GLU A 84 33.18 28.86 31.89
N LYS A 85 33.90 29.91 31.46
CA LYS A 85 34.37 30.04 30.09
C LYS A 85 35.33 28.93 29.69
N LEU A 86 36.24 28.51 30.59
CA LEU A 86 37.15 27.39 30.36
C LEU A 86 36.39 26.06 30.22
N CYS A 87 35.39 25.83 31.08
CA CYS A 87 34.56 24.64 31.06
C CYS A 87 33.80 24.50 29.74
N LEU A 88 33.13 25.57 29.29
CA LEU A 88 32.34 25.58 28.06
C LEU A 88 33.20 25.59 26.80
N GLY A 89 34.31 26.34 26.81
CA GLY A 89 35.13 26.57 25.63
C GLY A 89 36.16 25.49 25.33
N SER A 90 36.73 24.86 26.36
CA SER A 90 37.88 23.95 26.21
C SER A 90 37.62 22.57 26.78
N VAL A 91 37.11 22.49 28.01
CA VAL A 91 36.93 21.20 28.71
C VAL A 91 35.82 20.37 28.07
N LEU A 92 34.62 20.94 27.87
CA LEU A 92 33.47 20.24 27.31
C LEU A 92 33.74 19.67 25.90
N PRO A 93 34.31 20.45 24.95
CA PRO A 93 34.67 19.91 23.64
C PRO A 93 35.68 18.77 23.73
N ARG A 94 36.68 18.88 24.61
CA ARG A 94 37.74 17.87 24.74
C ARG A 94 37.23 16.57 25.37
N VAL A 95 36.36 16.67 26.38
CA VAL A 95 35.67 15.52 26.97
C VAL A 95 34.74 14.87 25.94
N ARG A 96 34.00 15.66 25.15
CA ARG A 96 33.14 15.14 24.08
C ARG A 96 33.95 14.38 23.03
N GLU A 97 35.10 14.90 22.63
CA GLU A 97 36.01 14.24 21.68
C GLU A 97 36.60 12.94 22.25
N GLY A 98 36.97 12.94 23.53
CA GLY A 98 37.39 11.73 24.25
C GLY A 98 36.31 10.66 24.24
N LEU A 99 35.08 11.01 24.61
CA LEU A 99 33.94 10.09 24.62
C LEU A 99 33.57 9.58 23.22
N ALA A 100 33.67 10.42 22.19
CA ALA A 100 33.44 10.01 20.79
C ALA A 100 34.52 9.02 20.29
N ARG A 101 35.78 9.19 20.71
CA ARG A 101 36.84 8.21 20.46
C ARG A 101 36.55 6.88 21.14
N LEU A 102 36.17 6.89 22.41
CA LEU A 102 35.76 5.67 23.14
C LEU A 102 34.58 4.98 22.47
N GLN A 103 33.57 5.74 22.04
CA GLN A 103 32.44 5.19 21.29
C GLN A 103 32.92 4.48 20.01
N THR A 104 33.83 5.12 19.28
CA THR A 104 34.43 4.56 18.06
C THR A 104 35.27 3.32 18.35
N ASP A 105 36.04 3.31 19.44
CA ASP A 105 36.91 2.19 19.81
C ASP A 105 36.09 1.01 20.37
N LEU A 106 34.99 1.27 21.09
CA LEU A 106 33.99 0.25 21.44
C LEU A 106 33.34 -0.35 20.19
N MET A 107 32.97 0.47 19.20
CA MET A 107 32.46 -0.02 17.92
C MET A 107 33.51 -0.85 17.17
N LYS A 108 34.78 -0.42 17.17
CA LYS A 108 35.88 -1.18 16.55
C LYS A 108 36.15 -2.49 17.26
N MET A 109 36.21 -2.53 18.60
CA MET A 109 36.39 -3.78 19.33
C MET A 109 35.22 -4.75 19.12
N THR A 110 34.01 -4.24 18.98
CA THR A 110 32.82 -5.04 18.61
C THR A 110 32.97 -5.60 17.20
N ARG A 111 33.52 -4.81 16.27
CA ARG A 111 33.81 -5.21 14.88
C ARG A 111 34.96 -6.21 14.76
N THR A 112 36.06 -6.03 15.48
CA THR A 112 37.19 -6.98 15.51
C THR A 112 36.79 -8.31 16.18
N ARG A 113 35.80 -8.30 17.08
CA ARG A 113 35.18 -9.53 17.61
C ARG A 113 34.37 -10.29 16.57
N LEU A 114 33.69 -9.58 15.66
CA LEU A 114 32.99 -10.18 14.52
C LEU A 114 33.99 -10.78 13.52
N ASP A 115 35.15 -10.15 13.34
CA ASP A 115 36.20 -10.63 12.45
C ASP A 115 36.95 -11.85 13.01
N ALA A 116 37.14 -11.95 14.34
CA ALA A 116 37.85 -13.08 14.97
C ALA A 116 37.02 -14.37 15.10
N VAL A 117 35.70 -14.30 14.89
CA VAL A 117 34.81 -15.47 14.73
C VAL A 117 34.55 -15.77 13.24
N GLY A 118 35.12 -14.97 12.34
CA GLY A 118 34.82 -14.92 10.91
C GLY A 118 35.87 -15.54 9.99
N ASP A 119 36.74 -16.44 10.46
CA ASP A 119 37.54 -17.31 9.58
C ASP A 119 36.77 -18.62 9.30
N GLU A 120 35.61 -18.43 8.67
CA GLU A 120 34.92 -19.31 7.72
C GLU A 120 33.74 -18.49 7.20
N LYS A 121 34.02 -17.63 6.21
CA LYS A 121 33.01 -16.74 5.61
C LYS A 121 32.00 -17.54 4.78
N GLU A 122 30.89 -17.92 5.38
CA GLU A 122 29.59 -17.79 4.72
C GLU A 122 29.06 -16.38 4.97
N ALA A 123 28.80 -15.66 3.88
CA ALA A 123 28.27 -14.31 3.91
C ALA A 123 26.90 -14.28 4.61
N GLY A 124 26.83 -13.64 5.78
CA GLY A 124 25.58 -13.36 6.48
C GLY A 124 24.71 -12.37 5.70
N ASN A 125 23.41 -12.69 5.59
CA ASN A 125 22.40 -11.97 4.80
C ASN A 125 21.69 -10.87 5.63
N ASP A 126 21.81 -9.62 5.19
CA ASP A 126 21.27 -8.41 5.83
C ASP A 126 19.86 -8.03 5.30
N LYS A 127 18.90 -8.96 5.34
CA LYS A 127 17.50 -8.72 4.92
C LYS A 127 16.78 -7.63 5.73
N PHE A 128 17.29 -7.37 6.94
CA PHE A 128 16.70 -6.48 7.93
C PHE A 128 17.76 -5.78 8.80
N ALA A 129 19.03 -5.85 8.41
CA ALA A 129 20.10 -5.27 9.22
C ALA A 129 20.13 -3.76 9.00
N VAL A 130 19.81 -3.04 10.06
CA VAL A 130 20.22 -1.66 10.26
C VAL A 130 21.08 -1.67 11.52
N ASP A 131 22.15 -0.87 11.53
CA ASP A 131 23.21 -0.83 12.55
C ASP A 131 22.76 -0.41 13.98
N ALA A 132 21.47 -0.56 14.32
CA ALA A 132 20.89 -0.36 15.65
C ALA A 132 19.64 -1.24 15.84
N ILE A 133 19.38 -1.71 17.08
CA ILE A 133 18.09 -2.35 17.44
C ILE A 133 16.96 -1.40 17.04
N ARG A 134 16.12 -1.81 16.08
CA ARG A 134 14.89 -1.10 15.69
C ARG A 134 13.68 -1.94 16.04
N VAL A 135 12.62 -1.28 16.50
CA VAL A 135 11.31 -1.91 16.69
C VAL A 135 10.66 -2.07 15.32
N ALA A 136 10.24 -3.29 14.99
CA ALA A 136 9.52 -3.58 13.76
C ALA A 136 8.20 -2.82 13.71
N GLN A 137 7.85 -2.29 12.53
CA GLN A 137 6.62 -1.51 12.34
C GLN A 137 5.51 -2.37 11.77
N PHE A 138 4.38 -2.40 12.47
CA PHE A 138 3.14 -3.08 12.06
C PHE A 138 1.95 -2.13 12.25
N GLY A 139 0.92 -2.28 11.42
CA GLY A 139 -0.33 -1.53 11.53
C GLY A 139 -1.30 -2.13 12.55
N GLY A 140 -2.33 -1.36 12.88
CA GLY A 140 -3.44 -1.79 13.72
C GLY A 140 -4.49 -2.59 12.93
N LEU A 141 -5.47 -3.15 13.63
CA LEU A 141 -6.52 -3.97 12.99
C LEU A 141 -7.38 -3.15 12.02
N GLU A 142 -7.51 -1.84 12.23
CA GLU A 142 -8.15 -0.91 11.31
C GLU A 142 -7.48 -0.88 9.93
N ASP A 143 -6.18 -1.15 9.84
CA ASP A 143 -5.46 -1.21 8.57
C ASP A 143 -5.76 -2.49 7.79
N PHE A 144 -6.13 -3.59 8.47
CA PHE A 144 -6.56 -4.82 7.81
C PHE A 144 -7.82 -4.61 6.96
N HIS A 145 -8.74 -3.76 7.41
CA HIS A 145 -9.99 -3.51 6.69
C HIS A 145 -9.86 -2.53 5.51
N LYS A 146 -8.69 -1.92 5.33
CA LYS A 146 -8.45 -0.95 4.25
C LYS A 146 -7.84 -1.64 3.02
N GLY A 147 -8.27 -1.26 1.83
CA GLY A 147 -7.65 -1.70 0.57
C GLY A 147 -6.39 -0.91 0.20
N ILE A 148 -5.62 -1.41 -0.77
CA ILE A 148 -4.39 -0.74 -1.23
C ILE A 148 -4.67 0.55 -2.04
N ALA A 149 -5.90 0.75 -2.53
CA ALA A 149 -6.27 1.88 -3.38
C ALA A 149 -6.00 3.25 -2.76
N ASP A 150 -6.27 3.42 -1.46
CA ASP A 150 -6.01 4.69 -0.77
C ASP A 150 -4.52 5.03 -0.68
N LYS A 151 -3.66 4.02 -0.76
CA LYS A 151 -2.19 4.17 -0.64
C LYS A 151 -1.51 4.40 -1.98
N ILE A 152 -1.89 3.65 -3.01
CA ILE A 152 -1.18 3.63 -4.31
C ILE A 152 -2.04 4.08 -5.49
N GLY A 153 -3.32 4.39 -5.28
CA GLY A 153 -4.27 4.75 -6.34
C GLY A 153 -4.87 3.54 -7.07
N LEU A 154 -5.33 3.76 -8.30
CA LEU A 154 -5.87 2.72 -9.18
C LEU A 154 -4.84 2.37 -10.28
N PRO A 155 -4.81 1.11 -10.76
CA PRO A 155 -3.85 0.70 -11.79
C PRO A 155 -4.18 1.34 -13.14
N ASN A 156 -3.19 1.38 -14.03
CA ASN A 156 -3.42 1.74 -15.42
C ASN A 156 -4.36 0.71 -16.08
N ALA A 157 -5.34 1.17 -16.87
CA ALA A 157 -6.24 0.29 -17.62
C ALA A 157 -5.48 -0.60 -18.64
N ARG A 158 -4.37 -0.10 -19.18
CA ARG A 158 -3.45 -0.86 -20.03
C ARG A 158 -2.30 -1.37 -19.18
N LEU A 159 -2.50 -2.54 -18.58
CA LEU A 159 -1.63 -3.09 -17.54
C LEU A 159 -0.17 -3.20 -18.01
N MET A 160 0.07 -3.83 -19.16
CA MET A 160 1.44 -4.04 -19.66
C MET A 160 2.16 -2.71 -19.95
N GLU A 161 1.49 -1.77 -20.64
CA GLU A 161 2.05 -0.43 -20.90
C GLU A 161 2.31 0.34 -19.59
N GLY A 162 1.43 0.20 -18.61
CA GLY A 162 1.56 0.81 -17.29
C GLY A 162 2.74 0.25 -16.51
N MET A 163 2.89 -1.07 -16.46
CA MET A 163 4.01 -1.74 -15.80
C MET A 163 5.33 -1.39 -16.48
N GLU A 164 5.42 -1.43 -17.81
CA GLU A 164 6.63 -1.03 -18.54
C GLU A 164 7.01 0.42 -18.23
N ALA A 165 6.03 1.34 -18.25
CA ALA A 165 6.28 2.74 -17.96
C ALA A 165 6.76 2.96 -16.51
N GLU A 166 6.21 2.23 -15.54
CA GLU A 166 6.62 2.27 -14.13
C GLU A 166 8.09 1.86 -13.94
N HIS A 167 8.62 0.95 -14.76
CA HIS A 167 9.98 0.44 -14.61
C HIS A 167 11.03 1.13 -15.47
N CYS A 168 10.63 1.61 -16.65
CA CYS A 168 11.55 2.04 -17.71
C CYS A 168 11.47 3.54 -18.03
N ARG A 169 10.43 4.25 -17.58
CA ARG A 169 10.19 5.67 -17.98
C ARG A 169 10.07 6.64 -16.80
N ARG A 170 9.97 6.15 -15.56
CA ARG A 170 9.93 6.97 -14.33
C ARG A 170 11.33 7.45 -13.94
N SER A 171 11.42 8.47 -13.10
CA SER A 171 12.69 9.07 -12.71
C SER A 171 13.66 8.10 -12.03
N ASP A 172 13.13 7.14 -11.27
CA ASP A 172 13.92 6.13 -10.57
C ASP A 172 14.27 4.89 -11.42
N SER A 173 13.99 4.94 -12.73
CA SER A 173 14.11 3.78 -13.63
C SER A 173 15.54 3.30 -13.83
N ILE A 174 16.49 4.24 -13.76
CA ILE A 174 17.93 4.02 -13.96
C ILE A 174 18.73 4.16 -12.66
N ASP A 175 18.06 4.45 -11.55
CA ASP A 175 18.72 4.58 -10.26
C ASP A 175 19.10 3.21 -9.74
N GLU A 176 20.39 3.05 -9.45
CA GLU A 176 20.93 1.82 -8.91
C GLU A 176 20.41 1.60 -7.49
N PHE A 177 19.94 0.39 -7.22
CA PHE A 177 19.60 -0.06 -5.89
C PHE A 177 20.17 -1.45 -5.63
N LYS A 178 20.40 -1.73 -4.35
CA LYS A 178 20.88 -3.03 -3.87
C LYS A 178 19.88 -3.59 -2.86
N PRO A 179 19.06 -4.61 -3.22
CA PRO A 179 18.22 -5.29 -2.23
C PRO A 179 19.12 -6.01 -1.20
N GLY A 180 18.79 -5.92 0.09
CA GLY A 180 19.61 -6.51 1.17
C GLY A 180 19.81 -8.03 1.11
N ASN A 181 19.02 -8.75 0.29
CA ASN A 181 19.02 -10.23 0.21
C ASN A 181 19.94 -10.79 -0.87
N TYR A 182 20.27 -9.96 -1.87
CA TYR A 182 21.00 -10.39 -3.05
C TYR A 182 22.21 -9.48 -3.21
N ASN A 183 23.38 -10.06 -3.46
CA ASN A 183 24.58 -9.27 -3.73
C ASN A 183 24.58 -8.73 -5.17
N THR A 184 23.48 -8.10 -5.57
CA THR A 184 23.20 -7.62 -6.92
C THR A 184 22.88 -6.14 -6.84
N ILE A 185 23.60 -5.32 -7.60
CA ILE A 185 23.25 -3.92 -7.85
C ILE A 185 22.52 -3.92 -9.19
N THR A 186 21.34 -3.31 -9.24
CA THR A 186 20.48 -3.32 -10.43
C THR A 186 19.64 -2.04 -10.50
N THR A 187 18.89 -1.88 -11.59
CA THR A 187 17.93 -0.79 -11.80
C THR A 187 16.56 -1.39 -12.13
N SER A 188 15.47 -0.64 -11.97
CA SER A 188 14.15 -1.19 -12.32
C SER A 188 14.01 -1.46 -13.82
N THR A 189 14.69 -0.69 -14.67
CA THR A 189 14.74 -0.95 -16.12
C THR A 189 15.43 -2.29 -16.41
N THR A 190 16.56 -2.54 -15.75
CA THR A 190 17.29 -3.81 -15.90
C THR A 190 16.41 -4.98 -15.48
N GLU A 191 15.76 -4.89 -14.31
CA GLU A 191 14.91 -5.97 -13.79
C GLU A 191 13.67 -6.22 -14.65
N TRP A 192 13.08 -5.17 -15.24
CA TRP A 192 12.04 -5.32 -16.27
C TRP A 192 12.54 -6.15 -17.46
N LEU A 193 13.70 -5.79 -18.01
CA LEU A 193 14.28 -6.52 -19.14
C LEU A 193 14.65 -7.96 -18.77
N VAL A 194 15.10 -8.23 -17.55
CA VAL A 194 15.42 -9.59 -17.09
C VAL A 194 14.21 -10.53 -17.22
N VAL A 195 13.00 -10.05 -16.99
CA VAL A 195 11.78 -10.88 -17.09
C VAL A 195 11.15 -10.86 -18.49
N THR A 196 11.31 -9.76 -19.25
CA THR A 196 10.65 -9.62 -20.57
C THR A 196 11.54 -9.96 -21.77
N ASP A 197 12.87 -9.95 -21.62
CA ASP A 197 13.83 -10.28 -22.67
C ASP A 197 14.59 -11.57 -22.32
N VAL A 198 14.47 -12.58 -23.18
CA VAL A 198 15.04 -13.92 -22.96
C VAL A 198 16.56 -13.88 -22.78
N ASN A 199 17.27 -13.03 -23.52
CA ASN A 199 18.73 -12.95 -23.42
C ASN A 199 19.12 -12.32 -22.09
N LYS A 200 18.41 -11.28 -21.64
CA LYS A 200 18.63 -10.66 -20.33
C LYS A 200 18.29 -11.59 -19.16
N GLY A 201 17.25 -12.40 -19.29
CA GLY A 201 16.94 -13.46 -18.34
C GLY A 201 18.05 -14.51 -18.24
N GLN A 202 18.64 -14.91 -19.37
CA GLN A 202 19.76 -15.85 -19.41
C GLN A 202 21.03 -15.26 -18.77
N GLU A 203 21.40 -14.02 -19.10
CA GLU A 203 22.51 -13.29 -18.49
C GLU A 203 22.35 -13.22 -16.96
N ALA A 204 21.16 -12.88 -16.47
CA ALA A 204 20.88 -12.82 -15.02
C ALA A 204 20.92 -14.20 -14.34
N SER A 205 20.77 -15.29 -15.11
CA SER A 205 20.78 -16.68 -14.62
C SER A 205 22.17 -17.30 -14.56
N GLU A 206 23.23 -16.57 -14.94
CA GLU A 206 24.61 -17.05 -14.82
C GLU A 206 25.06 -17.20 -13.35
N SER A 207 24.41 -16.49 -12.43
CA SER A 207 24.61 -16.68 -10.99
C SER A 207 23.99 -18.00 -10.54
N PRO A 208 24.71 -18.87 -9.82
CA PRO A 208 24.21 -20.20 -9.43
C PRO A 208 22.98 -20.17 -8.52
N ARG A 209 22.66 -19.01 -7.90
CA ARG A 209 21.51 -18.85 -7.00
C ARG A 209 20.28 -18.26 -7.68
N ARG A 210 20.42 -17.58 -8.83
CA ARG A 210 19.31 -16.88 -9.51
C ARG A 210 19.01 -17.61 -10.81
N ARG A 211 17.74 -17.97 -11.04
CA ARG A 211 17.29 -18.67 -12.26
C ARG A 211 16.04 -18.00 -12.78
N VAL A 212 16.14 -17.36 -13.93
CA VAL A 212 15.00 -16.70 -14.59
C VAL A 212 14.54 -17.54 -15.76
N ARG A 213 13.31 -18.06 -15.67
CA ARG A 213 12.65 -18.76 -16.79
C ARG A 213 12.05 -17.74 -17.77
N PRO A 214 12.07 -17.98 -19.09
CA PRO A 214 11.35 -17.14 -20.05
C PRO A 214 9.85 -17.10 -19.72
N VAL A 215 9.23 -15.92 -19.84
CA VAL A 215 7.78 -15.76 -19.56
C VAL A 215 6.93 -16.72 -20.39
N ASP A 216 7.23 -16.88 -21.68
CA ASP A 216 6.51 -17.80 -22.57
C ASP A 216 6.55 -19.25 -22.08
N GLU A 217 7.64 -19.67 -21.44
CA GLU A 217 7.77 -21.01 -20.86
C GLU A 217 6.91 -21.13 -19.59
N VAL A 218 6.99 -20.14 -18.69
CA VAL A 218 6.20 -20.10 -17.45
C VAL A 218 4.70 -20.10 -17.76
N MET A 219 4.28 -19.39 -18.82
CA MET A 219 2.88 -19.32 -19.26
C MET A 219 2.33 -20.68 -19.70
N THR A 220 3.17 -21.68 -19.99
CA THR A 220 2.72 -23.05 -20.31
C THR A 220 2.51 -23.95 -19.10
N ASP A 221 2.87 -23.51 -17.90
CA ASP A 221 2.69 -24.33 -16.70
C ASP A 221 1.21 -24.47 -16.34
N ASP A 222 0.74 -25.70 -16.05
CA ASP A 222 -0.64 -26.01 -15.68
C ASP A 222 -1.25 -25.11 -14.59
N ILE A 223 -0.41 -24.60 -13.68
CA ILE A 223 -0.84 -23.73 -12.59
C ILE A 223 -1.33 -22.37 -13.07
N VAL A 224 -0.75 -21.84 -14.17
CA VAL A 224 -1.17 -20.58 -14.81
C VAL A 224 -2.61 -20.72 -15.29
N ASP A 225 -2.91 -21.82 -15.98
CA ASP A 225 -4.27 -22.13 -16.46
C ASP A 225 -5.24 -22.41 -15.30
N LYS A 226 -4.85 -23.21 -14.31
CA LYS A 226 -5.68 -23.53 -13.14
C LYS A 226 -6.06 -22.27 -12.35
N ALA A 227 -5.10 -21.37 -12.14
CA ALA A 227 -5.31 -20.11 -11.43
C ALA A 227 -5.94 -19.01 -12.32
N LYS A 228 -5.96 -19.21 -13.65
CA LYS A 228 -6.37 -18.21 -14.65
C LYS A 228 -5.53 -16.93 -14.54
N LEU A 229 -4.23 -17.10 -14.44
CA LEU A 229 -3.29 -15.98 -14.45
C LEU A 229 -3.21 -15.37 -15.85
N ARG A 230 -3.11 -14.04 -15.90
CA ARG A 230 -2.75 -13.30 -17.10
C ARG A 230 -1.23 -13.15 -17.19
N GLU A 231 -0.73 -12.90 -18.39
CA GLU A 231 0.69 -12.64 -18.63
C GLU A 231 1.22 -11.47 -17.77
N GLU A 232 0.43 -10.39 -17.62
CA GLU A 232 0.82 -9.25 -16.80
C GLU A 232 1.00 -9.62 -15.32
N GLU A 233 0.18 -10.53 -14.80
CA GLU A 233 0.28 -11.03 -13.42
C GLU A 233 1.50 -11.95 -13.26
N VAL A 234 1.78 -12.80 -14.25
CA VAL A 234 2.98 -13.66 -14.25
C VAL A 234 4.24 -12.81 -14.26
N ILE A 235 4.35 -11.83 -15.15
CA ILE A 235 5.51 -10.91 -15.21
C ILE A 235 5.67 -10.15 -13.89
N ALA A 236 4.58 -9.61 -13.33
CA ALA A 236 4.64 -8.87 -12.07
C ALA A 236 5.08 -9.75 -10.89
N LEU A 237 4.62 -11.00 -10.82
CA LEU A 237 5.05 -11.97 -9.82
C LEU A 237 6.52 -12.37 -10.03
N MET A 238 6.97 -12.59 -11.27
CA MET A 238 8.38 -12.85 -11.58
C MET A 238 9.27 -11.69 -11.12
N LEU A 239 8.86 -10.43 -11.36
CA LEU A 239 9.56 -9.24 -10.86
C LEU A 239 9.63 -9.23 -9.33
N TYR A 240 8.51 -9.54 -8.67
CA TYR A 240 8.46 -9.59 -7.21
C TYR A 240 9.43 -10.64 -6.64
N THR A 241 9.54 -11.82 -7.23
CA THR A 241 10.51 -12.83 -6.74
C THR A 241 11.97 -12.44 -6.99
N GLY A 242 12.22 -11.45 -7.84
CA GLY A 242 13.53 -10.84 -8.04
C GLY A 242 13.78 -9.62 -7.14
N PRO A 243 14.87 -8.87 -7.38
CA PRO A 243 15.23 -7.64 -6.67
C PRO A 243 14.11 -6.60 -6.44
N MET A 244 13.10 -6.54 -7.32
CA MET A 244 12.09 -5.48 -7.28
C MET A 244 11.16 -5.53 -6.07
N PHE A 245 11.06 -6.64 -5.34
CA PHE A 245 10.30 -6.69 -4.07
C PHE A 245 10.68 -5.55 -3.13
N TYR A 246 11.95 -5.12 -3.17
CA TYR A 246 12.49 -4.07 -2.32
C TYR A 246 11.73 -2.75 -2.50
N LYS A 247 11.56 -2.31 -3.76
CA LYS A 247 10.85 -1.07 -4.08
C LYS A 247 9.34 -1.20 -3.82
N TYR A 248 8.72 -2.31 -4.22
CA TYR A 248 7.29 -2.51 -4.03
C TYR A 248 6.89 -2.55 -2.55
N ASN A 249 7.65 -3.28 -1.73
CA ASN A 249 7.38 -3.37 -0.31
C ASN A 249 7.67 -2.05 0.41
N ALA A 250 8.65 -1.26 -0.07
CA ALA A 250 8.87 0.09 0.43
C ALA A 250 7.66 0.98 0.16
N VAL A 251 7.12 1.01 -1.07
CA VAL A 251 5.88 1.77 -1.40
C VAL A 251 4.74 1.43 -0.44
N LEU A 252 4.48 0.13 -0.26
CA LEU A 252 3.36 -0.34 0.56
C LEU A 252 3.53 0.04 2.03
N ARG A 253 4.73 -0.10 2.58
CA ARG A 253 5.07 0.28 3.96
C ARG A 253 5.14 1.77 4.18
N GLY A 254 5.60 2.54 3.19
CA GLY A 254 5.99 3.93 3.34
C GLY A 254 7.33 4.14 4.06
N PHE A 255 8.17 3.10 4.17
CA PHE A 255 9.49 3.17 4.80
C PHE A 255 10.43 2.07 4.25
N PRO A 256 11.77 2.21 4.40
CA PRO A 256 12.48 3.34 5.01
C PRO A 256 12.42 4.60 4.14
N GLU A 257 12.49 5.78 4.79
CA GLU A 257 12.35 7.09 4.15
C GLU A 257 13.34 7.28 2.98
N SER A 258 14.60 6.88 3.16
CA SER A 258 15.63 6.93 2.11
C SER A 258 15.23 6.17 0.85
N THR A 259 14.54 5.03 0.99
CA THR A 259 14.08 4.26 -0.17
C THR A 259 12.91 4.96 -0.82
N ILE A 260 11.96 5.47 -0.04
CA ILE A 260 10.80 6.22 -0.56
C ILE A 260 11.25 7.46 -1.35
N GLU A 261 12.23 8.20 -0.82
CA GLU A 261 12.82 9.35 -1.50
C GLU A 261 13.45 8.95 -2.84
N SER A 262 14.18 7.83 -2.89
CA SER A 262 14.79 7.31 -4.12
C SER A 262 13.77 6.84 -5.17
N LEU A 263 12.49 6.67 -4.82
CA LEU A 263 11.46 6.32 -5.81
C LEU A 263 11.01 7.53 -6.62
N HIS A 264 11.37 8.76 -6.22
CA HIS A 264 10.96 9.99 -6.91
C HIS A 264 9.44 10.07 -7.16
N GLY A 265 8.64 9.57 -6.20
CA GLY A 265 7.18 9.50 -6.29
C GLY A 265 6.64 8.42 -7.23
N ASN A 266 7.46 7.50 -7.72
CA ASN A 266 7.00 6.30 -8.39
C ASN A 266 6.37 5.32 -7.39
N MET A 267 5.12 4.93 -7.65
CA MET A 267 4.34 4.07 -6.75
C MET A 267 4.23 2.63 -7.26
N TYR A 268 4.71 2.32 -8.48
CA TYR A 268 4.57 0.98 -9.07
C TYR A 268 3.14 0.41 -9.00
N THR A 269 2.15 1.29 -9.10
CA THR A 269 0.75 1.00 -8.77
C THR A 269 0.23 -0.19 -9.57
N THR A 270 0.36 -0.15 -10.89
CA THR A 270 -0.12 -1.17 -11.82
C THR A 270 0.52 -2.51 -11.52
N THR A 271 1.84 -2.52 -11.34
CA THR A 271 2.61 -3.72 -11.03
C THR A 271 2.18 -4.35 -9.70
N ILE A 272 2.02 -3.53 -8.66
CA ILE A 272 1.56 -3.99 -7.34
C ILE A 272 0.15 -4.60 -7.43
N TYR A 273 -0.77 -4.00 -8.20
CA TYR A 273 -2.09 -4.61 -8.43
C TYR A 273 -2.01 -5.95 -9.16
N CYS A 274 -1.15 -6.08 -10.17
CA CYS A 274 -0.92 -7.35 -10.86
C CYS A 274 -0.38 -8.43 -9.91
N ILE A 275 0.57 -8.08 -9.03
CA ILE A 275 1.09 -9.00 -8.00
C ILE A 275 -0.04 -9.43 -7.06
N VAL A 276 -0.80 -8.48 -6.51
CA VAL A 276 -1.88 -8.78 -5.55
C VAL A 276 -2.97 -9.65 -6.18
N SER A 277 -3.35 -9.34 -7.42
CA SER A 277 -4.30 -10.16 -8.18
C SER A 277 -3.77 -11.59 -8.39
N GLY A 278 -2.50 -11.73 -8.78
CA GLY A 278 -1.82 -13.00 -8.91
C GLY A 278 -1.81 -13.81 -7.61
N ILE A 279 -1.50 -13.19 -6.48
CA ILE A 279 -1.55 -13.82 -5.15
C ILE A 279 -2.95 -14.35 -4.84
N ILE A 280 -3.98 -13.52 -5.05
CA ILE A 280 -5.38 -13.92 -4.77
C ILE A 280 -5.77 -15.13 -5.62
N LYS A 281 -5.42 -15.13 -6.91
CA LYS A 281 -5.71 -16.25 -7.82
C LYS A 281 -4.96 -17.52 -7.45
N LEU A 282 -3.65 -17.43 -7.25
CA LEU A 282 -2.80 -18.56 -6.88
C LEU A 282 -3.20 -19.16 -5.51
N SER A 283 -3.60 -18.34 -4.55
CA SER A 283 -4.03 -18.82 -3.23
C SER A 283 -5.22 -19.78 -3.27
N LYS A 284 -6.09 -19.66 -4.29
CA LYS A 284 -7.26 -20.53 -4.48
C LYS A 284 -6.88 -21.94 -4.95
N VAL A 285 -5.72 -22.08 -5.62
CA VAL A 285 -5.24 -23.35 -6.18
C VAL A 285 -4.02 -23.91 -5.42
N MET A 286 -3.49 -23.16 -4.45
CA MET A 286 -2.33 -23.55 -3.67
C MET A 286 -2.63 -24.77 -2.77
N GLU A 287 -1.75 -25.77 -2.85
CA GLU A 287 -1.79 -26.95 -2.00
C GLU A 287 -1.23 -26.64 -0.61
N LEU A 288 -1.95 -27.05 0.44
CA LEU A 288 -1.54 -26.77 1.81
C LEU A 288 -0.21 -27.48 2.12
N PRO A 289 0.77 -26.79 2.74
CA PRO A 289 2.02 -27.41 3.15
C PRO A 289 1.76 -28.52 4.18
N GLU A 290 2.63 -29.52 4.16
CA GLU A 290 2.67 -30.53 5.21
C GLU A 290 2.91 -29.84 6.57
N GLY A 291 2.15 -30.25 7.59
CA GLY A 291 2.18 -29.60 8.90
C GLY A 291 1.46 -28.24 8.97
N ARG A 292 0.94 -27.72 7.85
CA ARG A 292 0.17 -26.47 7.75
C ARG A 292 0.88 -25.26 8.35
N LYS A 293 2.19 -25.16 8.10
CA LYS A 293 3.03 -24.06 8.57
C LYS A 293 3.85 -23.49 7.42
N VAL A 294 4.11 -22.20 7.52
CA VAL A 294 5.12 -21.48 6.75
C VAL A 294 5.98 -20.67 7.70
N TYR A 295 7.20 -20.36 7.28
CA TYR A 295 8.21 -19.76 8.13
C TYR A 295 8.72 -18.45 7.54
N ARG A 296 9.05 -17.50 8.42
CA ARG A 296 9.72 -16.26 8.02
C ARG A 296 10.78 -15.88 9.04
N GLY A 297 12.01 -15.74 8.56
CA GLY A 297 13.11 -15.20 9.37
C GLY A 297 13.07 -13.69 9.46
N LEU A 298 13.38 -13.15 10.63
CA LEU A 298 13.58 -11.73 10.91
C LEU A 298 14.92 -11.57 11.64
N SER A 299 15.73 -10.62 11.17
CA SER A 299 17.05 -10.30 11.74
C SER A 299 17.04 -8.88 12.30
N GLY A 300 17.71 -8.66 13.43
CA GLY A 300 18.02 -7.34 13.96
C GLY A 300 16.85 -6.46 14.38
N MET A 301 15.66 -7.03 14.57
CA MET A 301 14.46 -6.29 14.97
C MET A 301 13.85 -6.80 16.27
N GLU A 302 13.46 -5.87 17.14
CA GLU A 302 12.55 -6.15 18.25
C GLU A 302 11.11 -6.10 17.76
N LEU A 303 10.27 -6.97 18.31
CA LEU A 303 8.84 -6.93 18.04
C LEU A 303 8.20 -5.80 18.86
N PRO A 304 7.22 -5.08 18.31
CA PRO A 304 6.53 -4.04 19.06
C PRO A 304 5.72 -4.65 20.20
N GLU A 305 5.39 -3.83 21.19
CA GLU A 305 4.63 -4.23 22.38
C GLU A 305 3.32 -4.97 22.03
N ALA A 306 2.69 -4.62 20.91
CA ALA A 306 1.48 -5.27 20.41
C ALA A 306 1.63 -6.79 20.18
N PHE A 307 2.84 -7.33 20.01
CA PHE A 307 3.10 -8.77 19.89
C PHE A 307 3.40 -9.45 21.22
N THR A 308 3.60 -8.68 22.30
CA THR A 308 3.97 -9.21 23.62
C THR A 308 2.89 -8.99 24.66
N THR A 309 2.24 -7.83 24.64
CA THR A 309 1.21 -7.40 25.58
C THR A 309 -0.13 -7.50 24.89
N ALA A 310 -1.06 -8.23 25.50
CA ALA A 310 -2.41 -8.35 24.97
C ALA A 310 -3.18 -7.02 25.16
N ASP A 311 -3.97 -6.66 24.16
CA ASP A 311 -4.86 -5.50 24.23
C ASP A 311 -6.08 -5.76 25.15
N GLU A 312 -7.01 -4.81 25.19
CA GLU A 312 -8.24 -4.90 26.00
C GLU A 312 -9.12 -6.12 25.65
N CYS A 313 -8.97 -6.66 24.44
CA CYS A 313 -9.67 -7.83 23.93
C CYS A 313 -8.87 -9.13 24.08
N GLY A 314 -7.65 -9.09 24.64
CA GLY A 314 -6.77 -10.24 24.78
C GLY A 314 -5.96 -10.56 23.52
N VAL A 315 -5.97 -9.69 22.52
CA VAL A 315 -5.34 -9.90 21.21
C VAL A 315 -3.90 -9.41 21.23
N ARG A 316 -3.01 -10.14 20.55
CA ARG A 316 -1.61 -9.75 20.31
C ARG A 316 -1.29 -9.95 18.85
N GLY A 317 -0.77 -8.94 18.19
CA GLY A 317 -0.48 -9.04 16.76
C GLY A 317 -0.33 -7.70 16.07
N GLY A 318 -0.30 -7.75 14.75
CA GLY A 318 -0.18 -6.56 13.92
C GLY A 318 -0.37 -6.85 12.45
N VAL A 319 -0.65 -5.80 11.69
CA VAL A 319 -0.84 -5.84 10.25
C VAL A 319 0.49 -5.58 9.54
N GLU A 320 0.95 -6.48 8.68
CA GLU A 320 2.09 -6.22 7.78
C GLU A 320 1.59 -5.45 6.56
N PHE A 321 2.06 -4.20 6.38
CA PHE A 321 1.60 -3.33 5.30
C PHE A 321 2.00 -3.82 3.90
N ALA A 322 3.17 -4.47 3.78
CA ALA A 322 3.71 -4.95 2.50
C ALA A 322 3.26 -6.39 2.18
N MET A 323 3.62 -6.88 1.00
CA MET A 323 3.52 -8.32 0.74
C MET A 323 4.46 -9.08 1.68
N MET A 324 3.96 -10.17 2.27
CA MET A 324 4.71 -10.93 3.25
C MET A 324 5.19 -12.25 2.65
N SER A 325 6.45 -12.25 2.23
CA SER A 325 7.18 -13.44 1.77
C SER A 325 7.47 -14.41 2.93
N THR A 326 7.18 -15.68 2.75
CA THR A 326 7.43 -16.78 3.70
C THR A 326 7.95 -17.98 2.93
N THR A 327 8.42 -19.02 3.62
CA THR A 327 8.93 -20.25 2.99
C THR A 327 8.32 -21.48 3.65
N GLN A 328 8.16 -22.55 2.89
CA GLN A 328 7.81 -23.87 3.47
C GLN A 328 9.02 -24.51 4.18
N ASP A 329 10.25 -24.09 3.87
CA ASP A 329 11.46 -24.64 4.46
C ASP A 329 11.94 -23.79 5.64
N ARG A 330 11.85 -24.35 6.85
CA ARG A 330 12.32 -23.68 8.08
C ARG A 330 13.82 -23.36 8.04
N SER A 331 14.64 -24.14 7.34
CA SER A 331 16.08 -23.90 7.20
C SER A 331 16.36 -22.66 6.35
N VAL A 332 15.55 -22.40 5.32
CA VAL A 332 15.60 -21.17 4.54
C VAL A 332 15.23 -19.98 5.43
N ALA A 333 14.18 -20.09 6.26
CA ALA A 333 13.82 -19.03 7.20
C ALA A 333 14.94 -18.72 8.23
N LEU A 334 15.64 -19.74 8.73
CA LEU A 334 16.79 -19.57 9.61
C LEU A 334 17.91 -18.74 8.98
N GLN A 335 18.20 -18.94 7.69
CA GLN A 335 19.21 -18.15 6.97
C GLN A 335 18.88 -16.65 6.96
N TYR A 336 17.59 -16.30 6.98
CA TYR A 336 17.11 -14.91 7.04
C TYR A 336 16.96 -14.34 8.45
N ALA A 337 16.94 -15.18 9.49
CA ALA A 337 16.90 -14.72 10.87
C ALA A 337 18.21 -14.03 11.30
N GLY A 338 19.29 -14.23 10.54
CA GLY A 338 20.58 -13.57 10.76
C GLY A 338 21.22 -13.94 12.10
N THR A 339 22.12 -13.09 12.57
CA THR A 339 22.92 -13.37 13.78
C THR A 339 22.47 -12.58 15.01
N TYR A 340 21.78 -11.46 14.80
CA TYR A 340 21.41 -10.51 15.84
C TYR A 340 19.91 -10.60 16.11
N ILE A 341 19.52 -11.04 17.32
CA ILE A 341 18.11 -11.30 17.71
C ILE A 341 17.39 -12.22 16.69
N PRO A 342 17.93 -13.41 16.39
CA PRO A 342 17.37 -14.28 15.35
C PRO A 342 15.95 -14.70 15.72
N THR A 343 15.00 -14.27 14.89
CA THR A 343 13.57 -14.52 15.13
C THR A 343 12.97 -15.28 13.97
N ILE A 344 12.20 -16.33 14.26
CA ILE A 344 11.39 -17.05 13.29
C ILE A 344 9.93 -16.83 13.62
N PHE A 345 9.19 -16.35 12.64
CA PHE A 345 7.75 -16.44 12.62
C PHE A 345 7.37 -17.82 12.10
N GLU A 346 6.74 -18.61 12.96
CA GLU A 346 6.12 -19.89 12.63
C GLU A 346 4.63 -19.65 12.44
N ILE A 347 4.19 -19.57 11.20
CA ILE A 347 2.85 -19.08 10.84
C ILE A 347 1.98 -20.27 10.43
N ALA A 348 0.90 -20.49 11.18
CA ALA A 348 -0.12 -21.47 10.85
C ALA A 348 -0.96 -21.00 9.66
N VAL A 349 -1.16 -21.89 8.68
CA VAL A 349 -1.96 -21.61 7.47
C VAL A 349 -3.18 -22.50 7.37
N GLY A 350 -4.28 -21.95 6.84
CA GLY A 350 -5.58 -22.61 6.77
C GLY A 350 -6.11 -22.75 5.35
N GLY A 351 -7.27 -23.39 5.16
CA GLY A 351 -7.88 -23.52 3.83
C GLY A 351 -8.27 -22.19 3.17
N VAL A 352 -8.41 -21.11 3.95
CA VAL A 352 -8.66 -19.76 3.44
C VAL A 352 -7.36 -18.96 3.41
N ASP A 353 -6.65 -18.92 4.54
CA ASP A 353 -5.43 -18.13 4.73
C ASP A 353 -4.16 -18.94 4.42
N ARG A 354 -3.95 -19.31 3.14
CA ARG A 354 -2.81 -20.14 2.70
C ARG A 354 -1.72 -19.45 1.88
N GLY A 355 -1.95 -18.20 1.47
CA GLY A 355 -1.02 -17.48 0.59
C GLY A 355 -0.89 -18.11 -0.79
N ALA A 356 0.06 -17.64 -1.59
CA ALA A 356 0.33 -18.11 -2.94
C ALA A 356 1.73 -18.73 -3.04
N SER A 357 1.83 -19.96 -3.54
CA SER A 357 3.14 -20.53 -3.89
C SER A 357 3.67 -19.89 -5.16
N LEU A 358 4.88 -19.33 -5.10
CA LEU A 358 5.56 -18.70 -6.24
C LEU A 358 6.67 -19.56 -6.83
N LYS A 359 6.92 -20.75 -6.27
CA LYS A 359 8.04 -21.64 -6.63
C LYS A 359 8.20 -21.84 -8.14
N PHE A 360 7.09 -22.02 -8.87
CA PHE A 360 7.11 -22.33 -10.30
C PHE A 360 7.68 -21.20 -11.18
N LEU A 361 7.47 -19.94 -10.78
CA LEU A 361 7.91 -18.76 -11.53
C LEU A 361 9.04 -17.99 -10.85
N SER A 362 9.44 -18.42 -9.64
CA SER A 362 10.38 -17.69 -8.81
C SER A 362 11.76 -17.66 -9.43
N GLN A 363 12.42 -16.51 -9.31
CA GLN A 363 13.84 -16.39 -9.64
C GLN A 363 14.76 -17.16 -8.68
N TYR A 364 14.22 -17.59 -7.53
CA TYR A 364 14.89 -18.36 -6.47
C TYR A 364 14.00 -19.54 -6.05
N PRO A 365 13.82 -20.56 -6.90
CA PRO A 365 12.86 -21.65 -6.67
C PRO A 365 13.17 -22.50 -5.42
N ASP A 366 14.44 -22.53 -4.99
CA ASP A 366 14.88 -23.25 -3.79
C ASP A 366 14.41 -22.57 -2.48
N GLU A 367 13.95 -21.32 -2.53
CA GLU A 367 13.41 -20.62 -1.35
C GLU A 367 11.99 -21.10 -0.99
N ASP A 368 11.34 -21.90 -1.85
CA ASP A 368 9.98 -22.43 -1.68
C ASP A 368 8.98 -21.38 -1.17
N GLU A 369 8.97 -20.23 -1.85
CA GLU A 369 8.30 -19.02 -1.39
C GLU A 369 6.77 -19.15 -1.41
N ILE A 370 6.15 -18.85 -0.27
CA ILE A 370 4.72 -18.60 -0.12
C ILE A 370 4.51 -17.12 0.19
N LEU A 371 3.75 -16.43 -0.66
CA LEU A 371 3.52 -15.00 -0.57
C LEU A 371 2.10 -14.68 -0.09
N PHE A 372 2.01 -13.80 0.92
CA PHE A 372 0.74 -13.25 1.40
C PHE A 372 0.50 -11.84 0.87
N PRO A 373 -0.77 -11.46 0.64
CA PRO A 373 -1.10 -10.13 0.15
C PRO A 373 -0.75 -9.05 1.19
N PRO A 374 -0.59 -7.78 0.75
CA PRO A 374 -0.44 -6.62 1.63
C PRO A 374 -1.53 -6.56 2.70
N ARG A 375 -1.19 -6.01 3.85
CA ARG A 375 -2.12 -5.81 4.98
C ARG A 375 -2.71 -7.09 5.54
N SER A 376 -1.99 -8.20 5.43
CA SER A 376 -2.33 -9.43 6.13
C SER A 376 -2.07 -9.25 7.63
N TYR A 377 -2.98 -9.78 8.45
CA TYR A 377 -2.90 -9.68 9.90
C TYR A 377 -2.19 -10.90 10.48
N LEU A 378 -1.27 -10.67 11.42
CA LEU A 378 -0.56 -11.71 12.17
C LEU A 378 -0.97 -11.66 13.63
N GLU A 379 -1.45 -12.78 14.17
CA GLU A 379 -1.88 -12.92 15.57
C GLU A 379 -1.02 -13.93 16.32
N VAL A 380 -0.60 -13.61 17.54
CA VAL A 380 0.20 -14.50 18.42
C VAL A 380 -0.70 -15.47 19.18
N ILE A 381 -0.59 -16.77 18.87
CA ILE A 381 -1.52 -17.78 19.37
C ILE A 381 -1.13 -18.31 20.77
N ASN A 382 0.15 -18.64 21.00
CA ASN A 382 0.59 -19.35 22.21
C ASN A 382 1.36 -18.48 23.24
N GLY A 383 1.24 -17.16 23.10
CA GLY A 383 1.80 -16.20 24.03
C GLY A 383 3.31 -16.02 23.94
N ALA A 384 4.04 -16.37 25.00
CA ALA A 384 5.46 -16.08 25.05
C ALA A 384 6.21 -16.83 23.93
N PRO A 385 7.16 -16.17 23.23
CA PRO A 385 7.98 -16.84 22.22
C PRO A 385 8.71 -18.07 22.77
N ARG A 386 8.80 -19.13 21.98
CA ARG A 386 9.64 -20.30 22.30
C ARG A 386 11.10 -19.95 22.02
N MET A 387 12.00 -20.37 22.90
CA MET A 387 13.45 -20.23 22.70
C MET A 387 13.99 -21.59 22.29
N GLU A 388 14.56 -21.69 21.09
CA GLU A 388 15.06 -22.94 20.52
C GLU A 388 16.56 -22.81 20.22
N ALA A 389 17.34 -23.89 20.40
CA ALA A 389 18.73 -23.90 19.98
C ALA A 389 18.81 -24.08 18.46
N GLY A 390 19.44 -23.14 17.78
CA GLY A 390 19.74 -23.18 16.35
C GLY A 390 20.81 -24.22 16.02
N PRO A 391 21.00 -24.55 14.72
CA PRO A 391 21.99 -25.54 14.27
C PRO A 391 23.43 -25.25 14.69
N ASP A 392 23.74 -23.99 14.93
CA ASP A 392 25.02 -23.44 15.38
C ASP A 392 25.12 -23.24 16.90
N GLY A 393 24.12 -23.71 17.66
CA GLY A 393 24.01 -23.56 19.10
C GLY A 393 23.51 -22.20 19.58
N ARG A 394 23.17 -21.26 18.67
CA ARG A 394 22.62 -19.96 19.05
C ARG A 394 21.14 -20.05 19.39
N THR A 395 20.67 -19.28 20.36
CA THR A 395 19.25 -19.25 20.71
C THR A 395 18.45 -18.48 19.67
N VAL A 396 17.44 -19.13 19.09
CA VAL A 396 16.49 -18.59 18.12
C VAL A 396 15.14 -18.39 18.80
N ARG A 397 14.58 -17.18 18.65
CA ARG A 397 13.24 -16.83 19.14
C ARG A 397 12.19 -17.26 18.13
N VAL A 398 11.35 -18.23 18.47
CA VAL A 398 10.25 -18.69 17.61
C VAL A 398 8.93 -18.14 18.12
N VAL A 399 8.26 -17.36 17.28
CA VAL A 399 6.96 -16.76 17.56
C VAL A 399 5.90 -17.50 16.77
N GLU A 400 4.95 -18.10 17.49
CA GLU A 400 3.84 -18.84 16.91
C GLU A 400 2.72 -17.87 16.53
N LEU A 401 2.39 -17.87 15.25
CA LEU A 401 1.46 -16.92 14.66
C LEU A 401 0.35 -17.64 13.89
N GLN A 402 -0.82 -17.03 13.83
CA GLN A 402 -1.83 -17.28 12.81
C GLN A 402 -1.87 -16.09 11.86
N VAL A 403 -2.17 -16.35 10.59
CA VAL A 403 -2.36 -15.29 9.59
C VAL A 403 -3.82 -15.21 9.15
N ASN A 404 -4.32 -13.99 9.01
CA ASN A 404 -5.48 -13.70 8.20
C ASN A 404 -5.03 -12.96 6.94
N ALA A 405 -5.20 -13.59 5.79
CA ALA A 405 -4.81 -13.01 4.52
C ALA A 405 -5.81 -11.93 4.12
N ASN A 406 -5.31 -10.75 3.74
CA ASN A 406 -6.19 -9.69 3.27
C ASN A 406 -6.62 -9.93 1.83
N LEU A 407 -7.75 -10.61 1.69
CA LEU A 407 -8.38 -10.90 0.40
C LEU A 407 -9.42 -9.83 -0.01
N MET A 408 -9.43 -8.66 0.64
CA MET A 408 -10.34 -7.54 0.31
C MET A 408 -9.90 -6.79 -0.96
N SER A 409 -8.63 -6.94 -1.34
CA SER A 409 -8.15 -6.39 -2.61
C SER A 409 -8.78 -7.14 -3.78
N SER A 410 -9.14 -6.42 -4.84
CA SER A 410 -9.77 -7.01 -6.02
C SER A 410 -8.76 -7.62 -6.98
N THR A 411 -9.15 -8.69 -7.68
CA THR A 411 -8.37 -9.15 -8.85
C THR A 411 -8.44 -8.11 -9.98
N ILE A 412 -7.53 -8.20 -10.95
CA ILE A 412 -7.55 -7.34 -12.14
C ILE A 412 -8.91 -7.40 -12.84
N GLU A 413 -9.50 -8.58 -13.00
CA GLU A 413 -10.81 -8.75 -13.63
C GLU A 413 -11.93 -8.04 -12.89
N GLU A 414 -11.87 -8.04 -11.55
CA GLU A 414 -12.83 -7.37 -10.69
C GLU A 414 -12.65 -5.85 -10.77
N ILE A 415 -11.41 -5.36 -10.87
CA ILE A 415 -11.10 -3.93 -11.05
C ILE A 415 -11.62 -3.45 -12.41
N GLU A 416 -11.31 -4.18 -13.49
CA GLU A 416 -11.81 -3.93 -14.84
C GLU A 416 -13.35 -4.01 -14.89
N GLY A 417 -13.95 -4.94 -14.14
CA GLY A 417 -15.39 -5.09 -14.04
C GLY A 417 -16.08 -3.99 -13.23
N ARG A 418 -15.36 -3.32 -12.32
CA ARG A 418 -15.93 -2.33 -11.40
C ARG A 418 -16.46 -1.10 -12.12
N ARG A 419 -15.77 -0.58 -13.15
CA ARG A 419 -16.26 0.54 -13.96
C ARG A 419 -17.60 0.21 -14.61
N ARG A 420 -17.69 -0.97 -15.25
CA ARG A 420 -18.94 -1.50 -15.82
C ARG A 420 -20.03 -1.63 -14.76
N GLN A 421 -19.72 -2.23 -13.61
CA GLN A 421 -20.69 -2.42 -12.53
C GLN A 421 -21.23 -1.09 -12.00
N LEU A 422 -20.36 -0.12 -11.71
CA LEU A 422 -20.75 1.20 -11.21
C LEU A 422 -21.63 1.94 -12.22
N PHE A 423 -21.22 1.95 -13.49
CA PHE A 423 -22.00 2.56 -14.55
C PHE A 423 -23.38 1.91 -14.69
N LEU A 424 -23.44 0.58 -14.80
CA LEU A 424 -24.71 -0.14 -14.96
C LEU A 424 -25.64 0.03 -13.76
N SER A 425 -25.08 0.15 -12.55
CA SER A 425 -25.85 0.43 -11.34
C SER A 425 -26.45 1.83 -11.37
N ALA A 426 -25.64 2.85 -11.71
CA ALA A 426 -26.11 4.22 -11.86
C ALA A 426 -27.15 4.36 -12.98
N ALA A 427 -26.89 3.76 -14.14
CA ALA A 427 -27.79 3.72 -15.28
C ALA A 427 -29.12 3.02 -14.96
N GLY A 428 -29.07 1.88 -14.27
CA GLY A 428 -30.25 1.18 -13.78
C GLY A 428 -31.10 2.05 -12.85
N ASN A 429 -30.46 2.76 -11.92
CA ASN A 429 -31.15 3.67 -11.00
C ASN A 429 -31.79 4.84 -11.75
N SER A 430 -31.10 5.47 -12.71
CA SER A 430 -31.68 6.56 -13.52
C SER A 430 -32.90 6.12 -14.31
N VAL A 431 -32.90 4.90 -14.88
CA VAL A 431 -34.08 4.35 -15.57
C VAL A 431 -35.24 4.14 -14.60
N LEU A 432 -34.99 3.65 -13.39
CA LEU A 432 -36.01 3.50 -12.35
C LEU A 432 -36.56 4.86 -11.91
N GLU A 433 -35.71 5.87 -11.77
CA GLU A 433 -36.11 7.23 -11.42
C GLU A 433 -36.99 7.86 -12.51
N ILE A 434 -36.62 7.72 -13.78
CA ILE A 434 -37.45 8.18 -14.91
C ILE A 434 -38.84 7.53 -14.86
N LYS A 435 -38.91 6.21 -14.63
CA LYS A 435 -40.18 5.50 -14.48
C LYS A 435 -40.99 6.00 -13.29
N GLY A 436 -40.33 6.33 -12.18
CA GLY A 436 -40.95 6.93 -11.00
C GLY A 436 -41.56 8.30 -11.33
N LYS A 437 -40.74 9.21 -11.86
CA LYS A 437 -41.17 10.56 -12.25
C LYS A 437 -42.33 10.55 -13.24
N LEU A 438 -42.26 9.70 -14.27
CA LEU A 438 -43.36 9.56 -15.22
C LEU A 438 -44.63 9.03 -14.56
N ARG A 439 -44.53 8.06 -13.66
CA ARG A 439 -45.69 7.51 -12.94
C ARG A 439 -46.37 8.58 -12.08
N ASP A 440 -45.58 9.37 -11.37
CA ASP A 440 -46.07 10.46 -10.53
C ASP A 440 -46.69 11.57 -11.38
N GLU A 441 -46.05 11.94 -12.49
CA GLU A 441 -46.56 12.96 -13.39
C GLU A 441 -47.86 12.51 -14.09
N LEU A 442 -47.98 11.23 -14.47
CA LEU A 442 -49.18 10.69 -15.12
C LEU A 442 -50.45 10.81 -14.24
N VAL A 443 -50.30 10.91 -12.92
CA VAL A 443 -51.41 11.10 -11.98
C VAL A 443 -51.51 12.54 -11.45
N SER A 444 -50.66 13.46 -11.93
CA SER A 444 -50.62 14.84 -11.47
C SER A 444 -51.87 15.63 -11.88
N GLU A 445 -52.21 16.65 -11.08
CA GLU A 445 -53.31 17.57 -11.43
C GLU A 445 -53.04 18.28 -12.77
N ARG A 446 -51.76 18.60 -13.05
CA ARG A 446 -51.32 19.23 -14.29
C ARG A 446 -51.65 18.39 -15.52
N VAL A 447 -51.37 17.08 -15.49
CA VAL A 447 -51.74 16.17 -16.59
C VAL A 447 -53.26 16.04 -16.72
N ASN A 448 -53.99 15.96 -15.60
CA ASN A 448 -55.46 15.91 -15.62
C ASN A 448 -56.08 17.16 -16.25
N GLU A 449 -55.52 18.34 -15.96
CA GLU A 449 -55.93 19.61 -16.54
C GLU A 449 -55.71 19.62 -18.07
N VAL A 450 -54.52 19.20 -18.53
CA VAL A 450 -54.22 19.08 -19.98
C VAL A 450 -55.21 18.15 -20.68
N LEU A 451 -55.50 16.99 -20.07
CA LEU A 451 -56.43 16.00 -20.63
C LEU A 451 -57.89 16.48 -20.66
N SER A 452 -58.27 17.40 -19.76
CA SER A 452 -59.62 18.00 -19.79
C SER A 452 -59.84 18.88 -21.03
N HIS A 453 -58.76 19.48 -21.55
CA HIS A 453 -58.78 20.31 -22.75
C HIS A 453 -58.47 19.53 -24.04
N ARG A 454 -57.79 18.38 -23.93
CA ARG A 454 -57.40 17.53 -25.07
C ARG A 454 -58.22 16.24 -25.14
N GLY A 455 -59.44 16.36 -25.65
CA GLY A 455 -60.41 15.24 -25.72
C GLY A 455 -59.90 14.00 -26.46
N TYR A 456 -59.16 14.17 -27.56
CA TYR A 456 -58.55 13.07 -28.30
C TYR A 456 -57.47 12.34 -27.47
N ASP A 457 -56.58 13.09 -26.81
CA ASP A 457 -55.51 12.53 -25.98
C ASP A 457 -56.06 11.73 -24.79
N LYS A 458 -57.16 12.22 -24.20
CA LYS A 458 -57.86 11.55 -23.11
C LYS A 458 -58.54 10.26 -23.58
N GLN A 459 -59.26 10.30 -24.70
CA GLN A 459 -59.96 9.13 -25.23
C GLN A 459 -59.00 8.00 -25.62
N ASN A 460 -57.82 8.35 -26.16
CA ASN A 460 -56.86 7.37 -26.65
C ASN A 460 -55.67 7.12 -25.71
N ASN A 461 -55.69 7.66 -24.48
CA ASN A 461 -54.60 7.54 -23.50
C ASN A 461 -53.21 7.97 -24.01
N MET A 462 -53.16 9.03 -24.83
CA MET A 462 -51.93 9.45 -25.50
C MET A 462 -50.80 9.83 -24.55
N HIS A 463 -51.11 10.41 -23.38
CA HIS A 463 -50.17 10.66 -22.29
C HIS A 463 -49.41 9.39 -21.85
N LYS A 464 -50.13 8.27 -21.72
CA LYS A 464 -49.51 6.97 -21.38
C LYS A 464 -48.66 6.45 -22.52
N VAL A 465 -49.12 6.57 -23.78
CA VAL A 465 -48.36 6.16 -24.96
C VAL A 465 -47.02 6.90 -25.03
N VAL A 466 -46.99 8.21 -24.76
CA VAL A 466 -45.76 8.99 -24.73
C VAL A 466 -44.86 8.54 -23.57
N ALA A 467 -45.40 8.37 -22.36
CA ALA A 467 -44.63 7.89 -21.19
C ALA A 467 -44.06 6.47 -21.40
N ASP A 468 -44.82 5.57 -22.01
CA ASP A 468 -44.40 4.21 -22.35
C ASP A 468 -43.29 4.24 -23.41
N SER A 469 -43.37 5.14 -24.41
CA SER A 469 -42.31 5.31 -25.40
C SER A 469 -40.99 5.76 -24.77
N ILE A 470 -41.04 6.68 -23.79
CA ILE A 470 -39.88 7.16 -23.04
C ILE A 470 -39.29 6.02 -22.20
N THR A 471 -40.14 5.30 -21.49
CA THR A 471 -39.73 4.18 -20.64
C THR A 471 -39.03 3.10 -21.47
N LYS A 472 -39.63 2.72 -22.59
CA LYS A 472 -39.08 1.73 -23.51
C LYS A 472 -37.71 2.16 -24.06
N GLU A 473 -37.59 3.41 -24.54
CA GLU A 473 -36.32 3.92 -25.07
C GLU A 473 -35.22 3.94 -23.99
N ALA A 474 -35.55 4.30 -22.74
CA ALA A 474 -34.61 4.28 -21.63
C ALA A 474 -34.16 2.85 -21.23
N GLU A 475 -35.08 1.88 -21.27
CA GLU A 475 -34.76 0.46 -21.04
C GLU A 475 -33.89 -0.13 -22.16
N GLU A 476 -34.22 0.15 -23.41
CA GLU A 476 -33.44 -0.30 -24.58
C GLU A 476 -32.03 0.31 -24.55
N TRP A 477 -31.90 1.58 -24.17
CA TRP A 477 -30.60 2.24 -23.96
C TRP A 477 -29.77 1.51 -22.90
N LEU A 478 -30.35 1.21 -21.73
CA LEU A 478 -29.67 0.48 -20.65
C LEU A 478 -29.28 -0.95 -21.08
N GLU A 479 -30.18 -1.64 -21.78
CA GLU A 479 -29.92 -3.00 -22.26
C GLU A 479 -28.77 -3.03 -23.26
N GLY A 480 -28.70 -2.03 -24.15
CA GLY A 480 -27.56 -1.82 -25.03
C GLY A 480 -26.23 -1.84 -24.27
N TYR A 481 -26.12 -1.09 -23.18
CA TYR A 481 -24.92 -1.06 -22.35
C TYR A 481 -24.63 -2.36 -21.58
N LYS A 482 -25.64 -3.14 -21.19
CA LYS A 482 -25.42 -4.44 -20.52
C LYS A 482 -24.76 -5.47 -21.44
N THR A 483 -25.07 -5.43 -22.73
CA THR A 483 -24.50 -6.38 -23.72
C THR A 483 -23.03 -6.13 -24.02
N VAL A 484 -22.52 -4.95 -23.68
CA VAL A 484 -21.14 -4.56 -23.92
C VAL A 484 -20.21 -5.19 -22.86
N GLY A 485 -19.09 -5.74 -23.33
CA GLY A 485 -18.02 -6.31 -22.50
C GLY A 485 -17.32 -5.28 -21.63
N ARG A 486 -16.63 -5.75 -20.57
CA ARG A 486 -15.93 -4.90 -19.60
C ARG A 486 -14.80 -4.07 -20.24
N GLU A 487 -14.18 -4.58 -21.29
CA GLU A 487 -13.06 -3.98 -22.00
C GLU A 487 -13.44 -2.60 -22.56
N TRP A 488 -14.67 -2.47 -23.06
CA TRP A 488 -15.21 -1.20 -23.58
C TRP A 488 -15.32 -0.11 -22.48
N TYR A 489 -15.66 -0.49 -21.26
CA TYR A 489 -15.80 0.45 -20.13
C TYR A 489 -14.44 0.96 -19.62
N ASN A 490 -13.35 0.29 -19.98
CA ASN A 490 -12.00 0.68 -19.59
C ASN A 490 -11.34 1.62 -20.61
N GLU A 491 -11.95 1.81 -21.78
CA GLU A 491 -11.54 2.83 -22.74
C GLU A 491 -12.09 4.20 -22.34
N GLU A 492 -11.19 5.12 -21.98
CA GLU A 492 -11.54 6.41 -21.38
C GLU A 492 -12.50 7.24 -22.24
N GLN A 493 -12.28 7.27 -23.56
CA GLN A 493 -13.15 8.00 -24.49
C GLN A 493 -14.56 7.41 -24.56
N GLN A 494 -14.67 6.08 -24.49
CA GLN A 494 -15.94 5.35 -24.54
C GLN A 494 -16.71 5.53 -23.23
N TYR A 495 -16.03 5.37 -22.09
CA TYR A 495 -16.60 5.59 -20.77
C TYR A 495 -17.06 7.04 -20.57
N ALA A 496 -16.25 8.02 -20.97
CA ALA A 496 -16.63 9.44 -20.89
C ALA A 496 -17.83 9.78 -21.79
N ARG A 497 -17.97 9.10 -22.94
CA ARG A 497 -19.17 9.20 -23.77
C ARG A 497 -20.38 8.60 -23.05
N ALA A 498 -20.27 7.40 -22.50
CA ALA A 498 -21.35 6.73 -21.77
C ALA A 498 -21.86 7.58 -20.60
N LEU A 499 -20.95 8.17 -19.82
CA LEU A 499 -21.30 9.06 -18.72
C LEU A 499 -22.06 10.31 -19.19
N ARG A 500 -21.69 10.90 -20.33
CA ARG A 500 -22.43 12.04 -20.92
C ARG A 500 -23.83 11.64 -21.39
N GLU A 501 -23.99 10.44 -21.92
CA GLU A 501 -25.31 9.92 -22.29
C GLU A 501 -26.15 9.66 -21.04
N LEU A 502 -25.56 9.07 -20.00
CA LEU A 502 -26.22 8.83 -18.70
C LEU A 502 -26.71 10.13 -18.06
N THR A 503 -25.87 11.17 -17.98
CA THR A 503 -26.27 12.46 -17.39
C THR A 503 -27.35 13.18 -18.19
N ALA A 504 -27.42 12.95 -19.51
CA ALA A 504 -28.43 13.54 -20.37
C ALA A 504 -29.76 12.77 -20.40
N LEU A 505 -29.76 11.48 -20.04
CA LEU A 505 -30.89 10.57 -20.19
C LEU A 505 -32.16 11.10 -19.53
N GLU A 506 -32.07 11.50 -18.27
CA GLU A 506 -33.21 12.00 -17.52
C GLU A 506 -33.73 13.34 -18.08
N THR A 507 -32.82 14.25 -18.43
CA THR A 507 -33.17 15.54 -19.02
C THR A 507 -33.94 15.35 -20.33
N PHE A 508 -33.55 14.37 -21.15
CA PHE A 508 -34.24 14.08 -22.39
C PHE A 508 -35.58 13.38 -22.15
N ALA A 509 -35.66 12.47 -21.18
CA ALA A 509 -36.89 11.77 -20.79
C ALA A 509 -37.96 12.74 -20.28
N VAL A 510 -37.65 13.49 -19.23
CA VAL A 510 -38.55 14.51 -18.67
C VAL A 510 -38.84 15.56 -19.74
N GLY A 511 -37.81 16.05 -20.44
CA GLY A 511 -37.96 17.05 -21.48
C GLY A 511 -38.90 16.66 -22.61
N LYS A 512 -38.97 15.37 -22.99
CA LYS A 512 -39.91 14.85 -23.99
C LYS A 512 -41.35 14.80 -23.44
N PHE A 513 -41.53 14.39 -22.19
CA PHE A 513 -42.86 14.37 -21.56
C PHE A 513 -43.41 15.79 -21.34
N GLU A 514 -42.56 16.72 -20.90
CA GLU A 514 -42.87 18.15 -20.77
C GLU A 514 -43.32 18.76 -22.11
N CYS A 515 -42.74 18.35 -23.23
CA CYS A 515 -43.19 18.81 -24.54
C CYS A 515 -44.63 18.36 -24.86
N TRP A 516 -45.02 17.16 -24.41
CA TRP A 516 -46.41 16.74 -24.51
C TRP A 516 -47.30 17.61 -23.62
N ILE A 517 -46.92 17.85 -22.37
CA ILE A 517 -47.70 18.68 -21.44
C ILE A 517 -47.91 20.09 -22.00
N ASP A 518 -46.83 20.78 -22.36
CA ASP A 518 -46.89 22.18 -22.76
C ASP A 518 -47.61 22.36 -24.11
N GLY A 519 -47.52 21.38 -25.02
CA GLY A 519 -48.10 21.47 -26.37
C GLY A 519 -47.54 22.60 -27.24
N THR A 520 -46.50 23.29 -26.77
CA THR A 520 -45.94 24.52 -27.36
C THR A 520 -45.06 24.26 -28.59
N SER A 521 -44.68 23.00 -28.84
CA SER A 521 -43.79 22.60 -29.93
C SER A 521 -44.50 22.24 -31.24
N GLY A 522 -45.84 22.24 -31.24
CA GLY A 522 -46.65 21.81 -32.40
C GLY A 522 -46.53 20.33 -32.73
N LEU A 523 -45.84 19.53 -31.91
CA LEU A 523 -45.73 18.08 -32.05
C LEU A 523 -46.95 17.41 -31.45
N THR A 524 -47.58 16.48 -32.19
CA THR A 524 -48.65 15.66 -31.66
C THR A 524 -48.10 14.58 -30.73
N ALA A 525 -48.95 13.99 -29.90
CA ALA A 525 -48.54 12.85 -29.09
C ALA A 525 -48.07 11.65 -29.93
N ALA A 526 -48.63 11.49 -31.14
CA ALA A 526 -48.19 10.47 -32.10
C ALA A 526 -46.75 10.76 -32.58
N ASP A 527 -46.45 12.01 -32.95
CA ASP A 527 -45.08 12.42 -33.34
C ASP A 527 -44.09 12.19 -32.20
N LEU A 528 -44.47 12.58 -30.99
CA LEU A 528 -43.63 12.38 -29.80
C LEU A 528 -43.40 10.89 -29.52
N SER A 529 -44.41 10.04 -29.66
CA SER A 529 -44.26 8.60 -29.44
C SER A 529 -43.35 7.90 -30.47
N GLY A 530 -43.26 8.45 -31.69
CA GLY A 530 -42.45 7.90 -32.78
C GLY A 530 -41.01 8.42 -32.85
N GLU A 531 -40.70 9.54 -32.18
CA GLU A 531 -39.37 10.17 -32.21
C GLU A 531 -38.57 9.92 -30.93
N GLY A 532 -37.25 9.75 -31.05
CA GLY A 532 -36.38 9.52 -29.89
C GLY A 532 -36.27 10.73 -28.96
N MET A 533 -36.05 10.49 -27.66
CA MET A 533 -35.91 11.52 -26.61
C MET A 533 -34.91 12.62 -27.00
N GLU A 534 -33.73 12.24 -27.50
CA GLU A 534 -32.72 13.21 -27.93
C GLU A 534 -33.18 14.05 -29.13
N GLN A 535 -33.86 13.43 -30.10
CA GLN A 535 -34.34 14.10 -31.32
C GLN A 535 -35.39 15.15 -30.97
N VAL A 536 -36.35 14.79 -30.10
CA VAL A 536 -37.34 15.73 -29.55
C VAL A 536 -36.64 16.89 -28.86
N ASN A 537 -35.67 16.61 -27.98
CA ASN A 537 -34.93 17.66 -27.29
C ASN A 537 -34.17 18.59 -28.27
N ARG A 538 -33.58 18.04 -29.35
CA ARG A 538 -32.91 18.84 -30.38
C ARG A 538 -33.88 19.76 -31.12
N ARG A 539 -35.07 19.29 -31.49
CA ARG A 539 -36.12 20.10 -32.14
C ARG A 539 -36.60 21.23 -31.26
N VAL A 540 -36.91 20.92 -30.01
CA VAL A 540 -37.38 21.91 -29.02
C VAL A 540 -36.31 22.98 -28.80
N ARG A 541 -35.04 22.59 -28.68
CA ARG A 541 -33.93 23.55 -28.60
C ARG A 541 -33.79 24.41 -29.86
N ALA A 542 -33.99 23.84 -31.04
CA ALA A 542 -33.93 24.59 -32.29
C ALA A 542 -35.08 25.62 -32.39
N GLU A 543 -36.29 25.23 -32.01
CA GLU A 543 -37.45 26.11 -31.99
C GLU A 543 -37.30 27.24 -30.97
N LYS A 544 -36.86 26.93 -29.74
CA LYS A 544 -36.62 27.97 -28.72
C LYS A 544 -35.52 28.93 -29.12
N ARG A 545 -34.45 28.45 -29.77
CA ARG A 545 -33.43 29.34 -30.37
C ARG A 545 -34.00 30.24 -31.46
N ARG A 546 -34.88 29.72 -32.31
CA ARG A 546 -35.56 30.53 -33.34
C ARG A 546 -36.43 31.61 -32.71
N LYS A 547 -37.27 31.25 -31.73
CA LYS A 547 -38.11 32.21 -30.98
C LYS A 547 -37.26 33.27 -30.28
N LEU A 548 -36.16 32.88 -29.63
CA LEU A 548 -35.23 33.81 -28.99
C LEU A 548 -34.67 34.83 -29.98
N LYS A 549 -34.25 34.34 -31.17
CA LYS A 549 -33.74 35.19 -32.24
C LYS A 549 -34.80 36.17 -32.76
N GLU A 550 -36.01 35.69 -33.01
CA GLU A 550 -37.14 36.52 -33.45
C GLU A 550 -37.50 37.61 -32.43
N ILE A 551 -37.49 37.28 -31.14
CA ILE A 551 -37.73 38.26 -30.06
C ILE A 551 -36.61 39.31 -30.05
N CYS A 552 -35.34 38.89 -30.10
CA CYS A 552 -34.19 39.80 -30.13
C CYS A 552 -34.18 40.73 -31.36
N GLU A 553 -34.68 40.27 -32.51
CA GLU A 553 -34.69 41.02 -33.77
C GLU A 553 -35.92 41.96 -33.94
N SER A 554 -36.97 41.81 -33.12
CA SER A 554 -38.15 42.69 -33.18
C SER A 554 -37.86 44.10 -32.63
N GLU A 555 -38.39 45.16 -33.26
CA GLU A 555 -38.26 46.53 -32.76
C GLU A 555 -39.33 46.86 -31.69
N GLY A 556 -38.90 47.56 -30.61
CA GLY A 556 -39.71 47.85 -29.42
C GLY A 556 -39.33 46.92 -28.24
N GLY A 557 -39.03 47.49 -27.08
CA GLY A 557 -38.57 46.74 -25.91
C GLY A 557 -38.96 47.39 -24.59
N GLY A 558 -39.91 46.78 -23.90
CA GLY A 558 -40.22 47.02 -22.49
C GLY A 558 -39.82 45.82 -21.63
N GLY A 559 -40.02 45.91 -20.31
CA GLY A 559 -39.58 44.88 -19.35
C GLY A 559 -40.19 43.48 -19.55
N GLU A 560 -41.32 43.36 -20.25
CA GLU A 560 -41.97 42.07 -20.55
C GLU A 560 -41.18 41.25 -21.59
N LYS A 561 -40.61 41.93 -22.60
CA LYS A 561 -39.74 41.32 -23.61
C LYS A 561 -38.42 40.84 -23.01
N GLU A 562 -37.83 41.63 -22.12
CA GLU A 562 -36.60 41.28 -21.42
C GLU A 562 -36.80 40.07 -20.50
N LYS A 563 -37.96 39.99 -19.84
CA LYS A 563 -38.36 38.84 -19.03
C LYS A 563 -38.50 37.57 -19.89
N GLU A 564 -39.17 37.65 -21.04
CA GLU A 564 -39.36 36.51 -21.94
C GLU A 564 -38.03 35.99 -22.52
N VAL A 565 -37.12 36.89 -22.93
CA VAL A 565 -35.77 36.53 -23.39
C VAL A 565 -35.00 35.79 -22.28
N ARG A 566 -35.08 36.28 -21.04
CA ARG A 566 -34.39 35.69 -19.90
C ARG A 566 -34.92 34.31 -19.55
N GLU A 567 -36.23 34.12 -19.55
CA GLU A 567 -36.87 32.81 -19.29
C GLU A 567 -36.49 31.79 -20.37
N LEU A 568 -36.54 32.18 -21.65
CA LEU A 568 -36.21 31.30 -22.77
C LEU A 568 -34.72 30.94 -22.82
N ALA A 569 -33.84 31.89 -22.48
CA ALA A 569 -32.41 31.66 -22.35
C ALA A 569 -32.10 30.70 -21.18
N LEU A 570 -32.72 30.91 -20.01
CA LEU A 570 -32.56 30.05 -18.85
C LEU A 570 -32.98 28.61 -19.16
N GLU A 571 -34.11 28.43 -19.84
CA GLU A 571 -34.58 27.09 -20.20
C GLU A 571 -33.68 26.40 -21.23
N LEU A 572 -33.12 27.15 -22.18
CA LEU A 572 -32.10 26.65 -23.10
C LEU A 572 -30.82 26.22 -22.38
N CYS A 573 -30.44 26.92 -21.30
CA CYS A 573 -29.31 26.55 -20.45
C CYS A 573 -29.60 25.30 -19.62
N LYS A 574 -30.80 25.19 -19.01
CA LYS A 574 -31.25 23.99 -18.30
C LYS A 574 -31.25 22.75 -19.20
N ARG A 575 -31.82 22.85 -20.40
CA ARG A 575 -31.83 21.75 -21.41
C ARG A 575 -30.44 21.44 -22.02
N ARG A 576 -29.44 22.27 -21.77
CA ARG A 576 -28.03 22.02 -22.11
C ARG A 576 -27.23 21.43 -20.94
N GLY A 577 -27.81 21.36 -19.74
CA GLY A 577 -27.11 20.98 -18.52
C GLY A 577 -26.08 22.02 -18.06
N ILE A 578 -26.25 23.30 -18.44
CA ILE A 578 -25.28 24.38 -18.12
C ILE A 578 -25.67 25.14 -16.83
N VAL A 579 -26.96 25.18 -16.49
CA VAL A 579 -27.47 25.92 -15.33
C VAL A 579 -28.54 25.08 -14.62
N ILE A 580 -28.46 24.97 -13.29
CA ILE A 580 -29.35 24.12 -12.48
C ILE A 580 -30.56 24.93 -11.95
N GLU A 581 -30.34 26.14 -11.42
CA GLU A 581 -31.41 26.91 -10.74
C GLU A 581 -31.76 28.23 -11.45
N GLY A 582 -30.78 29.10 -11.77
CA GLY A 582 -31.02 30.40 -12.41
C GLY A 582 -29.77 31.06 -13.04
N VAL A 583 -29.95 32.08 -13.90
CA VAL A 583 -28.83 32.80 -14.57
C VAL A 583 -28.04 33.70 -13.60
N ASN A 584 -28.62 34.06 -12.45
CA ASN A 584 -28.00 34.96 -11.46
C ASN A 584 -27.72 34.27 -10.10
N GLU A 585 -27.87 32.95 -10.00
CA GLU A 585 -27.62 32.22 -8.76
C GLU A 585 -26.31 31.42 -8.87
N PRO A 586 -25.44 31.46 -7.86
CA PRO A 586 -24.15 30.79 -7.94
C PRO A 586 -24.33 29.28 -8.06
N ASN A 587 -23.66 28.66 -9.04
CA ASN A 587 -23.53 27.21 -9.15
C ASN A 587 -22.89 26.67 -7.86
N GLY A 588 -23.70 26.11 -6.96
CA GLY A 588 -23.27 25.62 -5.64
C GLY A 588 -22.22 24.50 -5.66
N VAL A 589 -21.81 24.02 -6.84
CA VAL A 589 -20.82 22.94 -7.01
C VAL A 589 -19.48 23.45 -7.57
N LEU A 590 -19.43 24.61 -8.24
CA LEU A 590 -18.21 25.07 -8.94
C LEU A 590 -17.74 26.50 -8.62
N GLY A 591 -18.49 27.29 -7.85
CA GLY A 591 -17.97 28.57 -7.33
C GLY A 591 -17.55 29.62 -8.38
N GLU A 592 -17.94 29.46 -9.65
CA GLU A 592 -17.74 30.46 -10.70
C GLU A 592 -19.08 31.11 -11.10
N PRO A 593 -19.09 32.43 -11.40
CA PRO A 593 -20.28 33.10 -11.95
C PRO A 593 -20.58 32.58 -13.36
N GLY A 594 -21.85 32.26 -13.61
CA GLY A 594 -22.37 31.72 -14.88
C GLY A 594 -22.55 32.73 -16.00
#